data_AF-A0A178ZSM2-F1
#
_entry.id   AF-A0A178ZSM2-F1
#
_cell.length_a   1.000
_cell.length_b   1.000
_cell.length_c   1.000
_cell.angle_alpha   90.00
_cell.angle_beta   90.00
_cell.angle_gamma   90.00
#
_symmetry.space_group_name_H-M   'P 1'
#
loop_
_entity.id
_entity.type
_entity.pdbx_description
1 polymer ?
#
loop_
_entity_poly.entity_id
_entity_poly.type
_entity_poly.pdbx_seq_one_letter_code
_entity_poly.pdbx_strand_id
1 'polypeptide(L)'
;MTLQFPPWRHDSELAMVRDWFFPDRAKQELYSTILSHTSQDLRQRAIDRVNLWLFKAGHLPPALVATASLTDALIHDESRRSLSVTTISDLAMQSIYAMAFARFVNGFVDRDVARSYAAEMARDDTPEGEEVTRFSASAAKGESSMYAHAATIGMPQRFVDLRHQVTHADMPNLMYLRRMTEQALDWIWERWWVKNVTGHPERALRELEDRRRTSREARDATAWF
;
A
#
# COMPACT_ATOMS: atom_id res chain seq x y z
N MET A 1 19.24 10.38 -16.18
CA MET A 1 18.09 9.48 -16.40
C MET A 1 18.32 8.20 -15.61
N THR A 2 17.82 8.10 -14.38
CA THR A 2 17.81 6.83 -13.67
C THR A 2 16.70 5.98 -14.28
N LEU A 3 17.08 5.00 -15.12
CA LEU A 3 16.19 3.93 -15.55
C LEU A 3 15.87 3.09 -14.32
N GLN A 4 14.84 3.49 -13.58
CA GLN A 4 14.36 2.70 -12.48
C GLN A 4 13.58 1.52 -13.05
N PHE A 5 14.24 0.36 -13.11
CA PHE A 5 13.57 -0.87 -13.48
C PHE A 5 12.55 -1.24 -12.41
N PRO A 6 11.36 -1.74 -12.80
CA PRO A 6 10.39 -2.21 -11.83
C PRO A 6 10.99 -3.34 -10.97
N PRO A 7 10.65 -3.41 -9.67
CA PRO A 7 11.19 -4.44 -8.77
C PRO A 7 10.68 -5.85 -9.09
N TRP A 8 9.51 -5.94 -9.74
CA TRP A 8 8.92 -7.19 -10.25
C TRP A 8 9.62 -7.66 -11.52
N ARG A 9 9.69 -8.97 -11.71
CA ARG A 9 10.41 -9.61 -12.82
C ARG A 9 9.67 -9.46 -14.14
N HIS A 10 8.34 -9.52 -14.09
CA HIS A 10 7.46 -9.49 -15.26
C HIS A 10 6.14 -8.82 -14.89
N ASP A 11 5.44 -8.21 -15.84
CA ASP A 11 4.12 -7.58 -15.60
C ASP A 11 3.06 -8.58 -15.11
N SER A 12 3.22 -9.87 -15.43
CA SER A 12 2.38 -10.94 -14.90
C SER A 12 2.51 -11.09 -13.38
N GLU A 13 3.68 -10.75 -12.80
CA GLU A 13 3.89 -10.80 -11.34
C GLU A 13 3.10 -9.68 -10.66
N LEU A 14 3.07 -8.49 -11.26
CA LEU A 14 2.25 -7.38 -10.78
C LEU A 14 0.76 -7.68 -10.93
N ALA A 15 0.34 -8.30 -12.04
CA ALA A 15 -1.04 -8.77 -12.24
C ALA A 15 -1.47 -9.83 -11.21
N MET A 16 -0.58 -10.74 -10.86
CA MET A 16 -0.84 -11.74 -9.81
C MET A 16 -1.03 -11.06 -8.45
N VAL A 17 -0.18 -10.11 -8.08
CA VAL A 17 -0.30 -9.37 -6.81
C VAL A 17 -1.56 -8.51 -6.77
N ARG A 18 -1.93 -7.87 -7.89
CA ARG A 18 -3.22 -7.17 -8.03
C ARG A 18 -4.37 -8.11 -7.67
N ASP A 19 -4.42 -9.26 -8.30
CA ASP A 19 -5.52 -10.20 -8.14
C ASP A 19 -5.54 -10.81 -6.71
N TRP A 20 -4.39 -10.93 -6.04
CA TRP A 20 -4.32 -11.30 -4.61
C TRP A 20 -4.87 -10.21 -3.68
N PHE A 21 -4.69 -8.93 -4.00
CA PHE A 21 -5.27 -7.83 -3.22
C PHE A 21 -6.79 -7.71 -3.40
N PHE A 22 -7.29 -7.99 -4.61
CA PHE A 22 -8.69 -7.81 -5.00
C PHE A 22 -9.33 -9.12 -5.47
N PRO A 23 -9.53 -10.10 -4.57
CA PRO A 23 -10.04 -11.42 -4.94
C PRO A 23 -11.42 -11.36 -5.60
N ASP A 24 -12.30 -10.44 -5.17
CA ASP A 24 -13.65 -10.27 -5.72
C ASP A 24 -13.66 -9.76 -7.17
N ARG A 25 -12.54 -9.18 -7.62
CA ARG A 25 -12.37 -8.61 -8.96
C ARG A 25 -11.54 -9.52 -9.87
N ALA A 26 -10.95 -10.58 -9.32
CA ALA A 26 -10.15 -11.55 -10.04
C ALA A 26 -11.03 -12.61 -10.74
N LYS A 27 -10.54 -13.19 -11.83
CA LYS A 27 -11.23 -14.31 -12.51
C LYS A 27 -11.25 -15.53 -11.58
N GLN A 28 -12.45 -15.90 -11.10
CA GLN A 28 -12.66 -16.95 -10.09
C GLN A 28 -12.09 -18.33 -10.45
N GLU A 29 -12.08 -18.69 -11.74
CA GLU A 29 -11.64 -20.03 -12.18
C GLU A 29 -10.18 -20.31 -11.84
N LEU A 30 -9.26 -19.37 -12.09
CA LEU A 30 -7.82 -19.54 -11.81
C LEU A 30 -7.49 -19.48 -10.31
N TYR A 31 -8.34 -18.83 -9.53
CA TYR A 31 -8.17 -18.65 -8.10
C TYR A 31 -8.65 -19.86 -7.29
N SER A 32 -9.73 -20.52 -7.74
CA SER A 32 -10.30 -21.67 -7.04
C SER A 32 -9.28 -22.81 -6.83
N THR A 33 -8.44 -23.08 -7.83
CA THR A 33 -7.36 -24.09 -7.76
C THR A 33 -6.22 -23.72 -6.80
N ILE A 34 -5.95 -22.42 -6.61
CA ILE A 34 -4.90 -21.94 -5.71
C ILE A 34 -5.41 -21.89 -4.25
N LEU A 35 -6.66 -21.46 -4.08
CA LEU A 35 -7.35 -21.35 -2.80
C LEU A 35 -7.62 -22.73 -2.17
N SER A 36 -7.89 -23.76 -2.98
CA SER A 36 -8.11 -25.13 -2.47
C SER A 36 -6.90 -25.71 -1.71
N HIS A 37 -5.69 -25.18 -1.93
CA HIS A 37 -4.45 -25.69 -1.37
C HIS A 37 -3.72 -24.70 -0.45
N THR A 38 -4.36 -23.60 -0.05
CA THR A 38 -3.73 -22.57 0.79
C THR A 38 -4.64 -22.19 1.96
N SER A 39 -4.14 -22.41 3.19
CA SER A 39 -4.78 -21.95 4.43
C SER A 39 -4.52 -20.47 4.76
N GLN A 40 -3.64 -19.81 4.01
CA GLN A 40 -3.17 -18.45 4.28
C GLN A 40 -3.89 -17.43 3.38
N ASP A 41 -4.35 -16.32 3.94
CA ASP A 41 -4.94 -15.23 3.18
C ASP A 41 -3.99 -14.75 2.05
N LEU A 42 -4.50 -14.73 0.81
CA LEU A 42 -3.73 -14.29 -0.36
C LEU A 42 -3.36 -12.81 -0.27
N ARG A 43 -4.21 -12.00 0.38
CA ARG A 43 -3.93 -10.59 0.63
C ARG A 43 -2.68 -10.41 1.49
N GLN A 44 -2.47 -11.27 2.50
CA GLN A 44 -1.24 -11.27 3.29
C GLN A 44 0.00 -11.54 2.43
N ARG A 45 -0.08 -12.51 1.52
CA ARG A 45 1.02 -12.81 0.59
C ARG A 45 1.30 -11.65 -0.37
N ALA A 46 0.27 -10.89 -0.75
CA ALA A 46 0.41 -9.69 -1.55
C ALA A 46 1.18 -8.60 -0.79
N ILE A 47 0.83 -8.39 0.48
CA ILE A 47 1.53 -7.46 1.39
C ILE A 47 3.01 -7.86 1.51
N ASP A 48 3.29 -9.13 1.79
CA ASP A 48 4.66 -9.64 1.90
C ASP A 48 5.46 -9.41 0.61
N ARG A 49 4.82 -9.59 -0.55
CA ARG A 49 5.45 -9.35 -1.86
C ARG A 49 5.75 -7.85 -2.07
N VAL A 50 4.82 -6.96 -1.73
CA VAL A 50 5.03 -5.51 -1.81
C VAL A 50 6.16 -5.08 -0.88
N ASN A 51 6.22 -5.60 0.34
CA ASN A 51 7.31 -5.32 1.28
C ASN A 51 8.68 -5.78 0.76
N LEU A 52 8.74 -6.96 0.13
CA LEU A 52 9.96 -7.43 -0.53
C LEU A 52 10.40 -6.51 -1.69
N TRP A 53 9.44 -6.04 -2.50
CA TRP A 53 9.74 -5.09 -3.56
C TRP A 53 10.21 -3.74 -3.02
N LEU A 54 9.61 -3.27 -1.91
CA LEU A 54 10.00 -2.04 -1.24
C LEU A 54 11.43 -2.14 -0.71
N PHE A 55 11.75 -3.25 -0.05
CA PHE A 55 13.10 -3.52 0.45
C PHE A 55 14.13 -3.56 -0.70
N LYS A 56 13.79 -4.19 -1.83
CA LYS A 56 14.71 -4.33 -2.98
C LYS A 56 14.93 -3.02 -3.74
N ALA A 57 13.87 -2.24 -3.99
CA ALA A 57 13.94 -1.03 -4.81
C ALA A 57 14.17 0.26 -4.01
N GLY A 58 13.98 0.23 -2.69
CA GLY A 58 14.01 1.39 -1.80
C GLY A 58 12.78 2.31 -1.95
N HIS A 59 12.16 2.34 -3.12
CA HIS A 59 10.96 3.12 -3.38
C HIS A 59 9.98 2.42 -4.33
N LEU A 60 8.69 2.62 -4.09
CA LEU A 60 7.60 2.06 -4.87
C LEU A 60 6.55 3.14 -5.19
N PRO A 61 5.73 2.94 -6.24
CA PRO A 61 4.53 3.73 -6.47
C PRO A 61 3.68 3.84 -5.18
N PRO A 62 3.24 5.06 -4.79
CA PRO A 62 2.43 5.25 -3.59
C PRO A 62 1.17 4.40 -3.54
N ALA A 63 0.58 4.10 -4.70
CA ALA A 63 -0.57 3.22 -4.83
C ALA A 63 -0.33 1.81 -4.29
N LEU A 64 0.84 1.21 -4.55
CA LEU A 64 1.19 -0.13 -4.06
C LEU A 64 1.34 -0.15 -2.54
N VAL A 65 2.09 0.82 -2.02
CA VAL A 65 2.34 0.94 -0.57
C VAL A 65 1.04 1.23 0.18
N ALA A 66 0.22 2.14 -0.35
CA ALA A 66 -1.09 2.46 0.22
C ALA A 66 -2.03 1.25 0.20
N THR A 67 -2.08 0.51 -0.92
CA THR A 67 -2.91 -0.71 -1.02
C THR A 67 -2.46 -1.72 0.03
N ALA A 68 -1.16 -2.01 0.14
CA ALA A 68 -0.63 -2.93 1.14
C ALA A 68 -0.99 -2.48 2.57
N SER A 69 -0.74 -1.21 2.92
CA SER A 69 -1.00 -0.70 4.28
C SER A 69 -2.50 -0.66 4.64
N LEU A 70 -3.38 -0.35 3.69
CA LEU A 70 -4.83 -0.33 3.90
C LEU A 70 -5.39 -1.75 4.02
N THR A 71 -4.91 -2.68 3.18
CA THR A 71 -5.31 -4.09 3.25
C THR A 71 -4.82 -4.75 4.54
N ASP A 72 -3.62 -4.41 5.02
CA ASP A 72 -3.07 -4.91 6.29
C ASP A 72 -3.98 -4.53 7.48
N ALA A 73 -4.45 -3.28 7.53
CA ALA A 73 -5.40 -2.83 8.53
C ALA A 73 -6.73 -3.61 8.50
N LEU A 74 -7.25 -3.92 7.30
CA LEU A 74 -8.46 -4.73 7.13
C LEU A 74 -8.26 -6.17 7.64
N ILE A 75 -7.15 -6.83 7.30
CA ILE A 75 -6.84 -8.19 7.74
C ILE A 75 -6.76 -8.27 9.26
N HIS A 76 -6.11 -7.30 9.90
CA HIS A 76 -6.02 -7.23 11.36
C HIS A 76 -7.40 -7.06 12.02
N ASP A 77 -8.25 -6.21 11.44
CA ASP A 77 -9.60 -5.97 11.95
C ASP A 77 -10.52 -7.19 11.76
N GLU A 78 -10.43 -7.88 10.62
CA GLU A 78 -11.14 -9.13 10.37
C GLU A 78 -10.72 -10.23 11.35
N SER A 79 -9.41 -10.40 11.57
CA SER A 79 -8.87 -11.36 12.52
C SER A 79 -9.34 -11.08 13.94
N ARG A 80 -9.34 -9.80 14.35
CA ARG A 80 -9.83 -9.34 15.65
C ARG A 80 -11.32 -9.64 15.85
N ARG A 81 -12.15 -9.56 14.81
CA ARG A 81 -13.58 -9.91 14.90
C ARG A 81 -13.85 -11.41 14.84
N SER A 82 -12.98 -12.18 14.19
CA SER A 82 -13.16 -13.63 14.03
C SER A 82 -12.72 -14.41 15.26
N LEU A 83 -11.78 -13.88 16.05
CA LEU A 83 -11.26 -14.53 17.25
C LEU A 83 -12.13 -14.18 18.47
N SER A 84 -12.46 -15.20 19.28
CA SER A 84 -13.17 -15.00 20.55
C SER A 84 -12.34 -14.24 21.60
N VAL A 85 -11.02 -14.18 21.44
CA VAL A 85 -10.10 -13.44 22.29
C VAL A 85 -9.54 -12.27 21.50
N THR A 86 -9.85 -11.05 21.94
CA THR A 86 -9.36 -9.81 21.31
C THR A 86 -7.89 -9.56 21.67
N THR A 87 -6.99 -9.78 20.73
CA THR A 87 -5.55 -9.48 20.91
C THR A 87 -5.22 -7.99 20.74
N ILE A 88 -6.08 -7.25 20.01
CA ILE A 88 -5.91 -5.83 19.72
C ILE A 88 -7.11 -5.06 20.29
N SER A 89 -6.88 -3.94 20.98
CA SER A 89 -7.94 -3.07 21.54
C SER A 89 -8.57 -2.19 20.46
N ASP A 90 -9.78 -1.64 20.68
CA ASP A 90 -10.46 -0.81 19.65
C ASP A 90 -9.63 0.43 19.30
N LEU A 91 -9.06 1.08 20.31
CA LEU A 91 -8.20 2.25 20.14
C LEU A 91 -6.94 1.94 19.30
N ALA A 92 -6.33 0.77 19.53
CA ALA A 92 -5.18 0.33 18.74
C ALA A 92 -5.57 0.10 17.28
N MET A 93 -6.73 -0.52 17.01
CA MET A 93 -7.23 -0.67 15.64
C MET A 93 -7.56 0.67 14.98
N GLN A 94 -8.14 1.63 15.72
CA GLN A 94 -8.40 2.98 15.20
C GLN A 94 -7.09 3.66 14.78
N SER A 95 -6.03 3.48 15.59
CA SER A 95 -4.71 4.03 15.32
C SER A 95 -4.07 3.38 14.08
N ILE A 96 -4.22 2.06 13.90
CA ILE A 96 -3.75 1.33 12.72
C ILE A 96 -4.43 1.88 11.45
N TYR A 97 -5.76 1.98 11.45
CA TYR A 97 -6.48 2.55 10.30
C TYR A 97 -6.13 4.01 10.05
N ALA A 98 -6.11 4.84 11.09
CA ALA A 98 -5.77 6.26 10.97
C ALA A 98 -4.40 6.46 10.33
N MET A 99 -3.40 5.69 10.77
CA MET A 99 -2.06 5.74 10.24
C MET A 99 -1.99 5.25 8.78
N ALA A 100 -2.65 4.12 8.47
CA ALA A 100 -2.72 3.61 7.09
C ALA A 100 -3.38 4.63 6.15
N PHE A 101 -4.48 5.25 6.59
CA PHE A 101 -5.23 6.22 5.83
C PHE A 101 -4.47 7.54 5.64
N ALA A 102 -3.82 8.04 6.69
CA ALA A 102 -2.97 9.23 6.60
C ALA A 102 -1.82 9.02 5.61
N ARG A 103 -1.16 7.85 5.63
CA ARG A 103 -0.12 7.50 4.66
C ARG A 103 -0.65 7.40 3.23
N PHE A 104 -1.86 6.87 3.05
CA PHE A 104 -2.53 6.86 1.75
C PHE A 104 -2.70 8.29 1.22
N VAL A 105 -3.35 9.18 1.98
CA VAL A 105 -3.61 10.55 1.50
C VAL A 105 -2.30 11.29 1.24
N ASN A 106 -1.37 11.28 2.19
CA ASN A 106 -0.08 11.93 2.05
C ASN A 106 0.71 11.37 0.85
N GLY A 107 0.70 10.06 0.62
CA GLY A 107 1.42 9.45 -0.50
C GLY A 107 0.93 9.89 -1.89
N PHE A 108 -0.34 10.28 -2.02
CA PHE A 108 -0.90 10.77 -3.28
C PHE A 108 -0.91 12.30 -3.39
N VAL A 109 -1.01 13.00 -2.26
CA VAL A 109 -1.17 14.45 -2.21
C VAL A 109 0.16 15.19 -1.98
N ASP A 110 1.07 14.63 -1.17
CA ASP A 110 2.34 15.29 -0.78
C ASP A 110 3.47 15.09 -1.81
N ARG A 111 3.16 15.14 -3.11
CA ARG A 111 4.16 14.99 -4.19
C ARG A 111 5.26 16.07 -4.13
N ASP A 112 5.02 17.16 -3.40
CA ASP A 112 6.01 18.21 -3.13
C ASP A 112 6.98 17.87 -2.00
N VAL A 113 6.64 17.01 -1.03
CA VAL A 113 7.57 16.60 0.04
C VAL A 113 8.69 15.72 -0.54
N ALA A 114 8.38 14.87 -1.51
CA ALA A 114 9.39 14.11 -2.27
C ALA A 114 10.33 15.02 -3.08
N ARG A 115 9.84 16.18 -3.58
CA ARG A 115 10.67 17.19 -4.25
C ARG A 115 11.47 18.02 -3.23
N SER A 116 10.91 18.31 -2.07
CA SER A 116 11.56 19.04 -0.97
C SER A 116 12.72 18.26 -0.37
N TYR A 117 12.58 16.95 -0.13
CA TYR A 117 13.69 16.10 0.30
C TYR A 117 14.79 15.98 -0.78
N ALA A 118 14.41 15.85 -2.05
CA ALA A 118 15.37 15.84 -3.16
C ALA A 118 16.08 17.21 -3.33
N ALA A 119 15.40 18.31 -3.04
CA ALA A 119 15.98 19.67 -3.09
C ALA A 119 16.83 20.00 -1.85
N GLU A 120 16.52 19.45 -0.68
CA GLU A 120 17.34 19.56 0.55
C GLU A 120 18.62 18.72 0.44
N MET A 121 18.55 17.51 -0.10
CA MET A 121 19.74 16.68 -0.35
C MET A 121 20.67 17.25 -1.44
N ALA A 122 20.16 18.10 -2.33
CA ALA A 122 20.96 18.79 -3.34
C ALA A 122 21.68 20.05 -2.82
N ARG A 123 21.54 20.38 -1.53
CA ARG A 123 22.16 21.57 -0.90
C ARG A 123 23.47 21.30 -0.16
N ASP A 124 23.97 20.07 -0.13
CA ASP A 124 25.19 19.71 0.60
C ASP A 124 26.48 19.85 -0.22
N ASP A 125 26.47 20.67 -1.28
CA ASP A 125 27.63 20.87 -2.18
C ASP A 125 27.80 22.35 -2.57
N THR A 126 27.82 23.27 -1.59
CA THR A 126 28.31 24.63 -1.83
C THR A 126 28.87 25.25 -0.55
N PRO A 127 30.10 25.83 -0.57
CA PRO A 127 30.80 26.27 0.62
C PRO A 127 30.21 27.55 1.20
N GLU A 128 30.52 27.73 2.49
CA GLU A 128 30.08 28.74 3.43
C GLU A 128 29.98 30.18 2.89
N GLY A 129 28.91 30.87 3.29
CA GLY A 129 28.86 32.32 3.36
C GLY A 129 27.63 32.94 2.71
N GLU A 130 26.53 33.04 3.46
CA GLU A 130 25.68 34.25 3.57
C GLU A 130 24.46 33.95 4.48
N GLU A 131 24.38 34.69 5.59
CA GLU A 131 23.20 34.72 6.45
C GLU A 131 22.01 35.30 5.70
N VAL A 132 21.00 34.45 5.43
CA VAL A 132 19.66 34.92 5.08
C VAL A 132 18.68 34.41 6.12
N THR A 133 18.10 35.38 6.82
CA THR A 133 17.09 35.26 7.87
C THR A 133 15.95 34.34 7.44
N ARG A 134 15.91 33.11 7.97
CA ARG A 134 14.76 32.20 7.78
C ARG A 134 13.62 32.67 8.67
N PHE A 135 12.74 33.49 8.10
CA PHE A 135 11.44 33.79 8.68
C PHE A 135 10.55 32.54 8.70
N SER A 136 9.93 32.35 9.86
CA SER A 136 8.95 31.31 10.21
C SER A 136 7.88 31.13 9.13
N ALA A 137 7.70 29.90 8.64
CA ALA A 137 6.64 29.54 7.71
C ALA A 137 5.54 28.74 8.41
N SER A 138 4.40 29.42 8.54
CA SER A 138 3.10 29.02 9.06
C SER A 138 2.60 27.63 8.62
N ALA A 139 2.16 26.84 9.61
CA ALA A 139 1.45 25.57 9.44
C ALA A 139 0.11 25.68 8.69
N ALA A 140 -0.46 26.88 8.51
CA ALA A 140 -1.76 27.07 7.88
C ALA A 140 -1.75 26.96 6.33
N LYS A 141 -0.57 27.02 5.68
CA LYS A 141 -0.47 26.97 4.22
C LYS A 141 -0.61 25.54 3.64
N GLY A 142 -0.30 24.52 4.44
CA GLY A 142 -0.32 23.12 4.00
C GLY A 142 -1.71 22.54 3.74
N GLU A 143 -2.71 22.95 4.53
CA GLU A 143 -4.07 22.39 4.43
C GLU A 143 -4.76 22.79 3.13
N SER A 144 -4.74 24.08 2.77
CA SER A 144 -5.29 24.55 1.49
C SER A 144 -4.59 23.92 0.28
N SER A 145 -3.28 23.67 0.38
CA SER A 145 -2.51 22.97 -0.66
C SER A 145 -2.97 21.52 -0.82
N MET A 146 -3.23 20.81 0.29
CA MET A 146 -3.67 19.41 0.27
C MET A 146 -5.01 19.25 -0.46
N TYR A 147 -5.99 20.10 -0.18
CA TYR A 147 -7.28 20.09 -0.86
C TYR A 147 -7.15 20.40 -2.37
N ALA A 148 -6.34 21.39 -2.74
CA ALA A 148 -6.12 21.75 -4.14
C ALA A 148 -5.46 20.63 -4.96
N HIS A 149 -4.45 19.97 -4.38
CA HIS A 149 -3.79 18.82 -5.01
C HIS A 149 -4.73 17.62 -5.12
N ALA A 150 -5.49 17.32 -4.07
CA ALA A 150 -6.48 16.25 -4.08
C ALA A 150 -7.50 16.45 -5.23
N ALA A 151 -8.01 17.68 -5.39
CA ALA A 151 -8.89 18.02 -6.51
C ALA A 151 -8.23 17.79 -7.88
N THR A 152 -6.96 18.16 -8.02
CA THR A 152 -6.19 17.99 -9.27
C THR A 152 -6.05 16.51 -9.67
N ILE A 153 -5.85 15.61 -8.70
CA ILE A 153 -5.72 14.18 -8.97
C ILE A 153 -7.05 13.42 -8.98
N GLY A 154 -8.18 14.13 -8.74
CA GLY A 154 -9.51 13.53 -8.62
C GLY A 154 -9.67 12.67 -7.37
N MET A 155 -8.94 12.99 -6.29
CA MET A 155 -9.11 12.35 -4.98
C MET A 155 -10.36 12.95 -4.29
N PRO A 156 -11.29 12.11 -3.80
CA PRO A 156 -12.45 12.58 -3.04
C PRO A 156 -12.06 13.45 -1.84
N GLN A 157 -12.70 14.62 -1.70
CA GLN A 157 -12.44 15.55 -0.61
C GLN A 157 -12.58 14.90 0.78
N ARG A 158 -13.57 14.02 0.95
CA ARG A 158 -13.78 13.23 2.18
C ARG A 158 -12.56 12.44 2.66
N PHE A 159 -11.63 12.09 1.77
CA PHE A 159 -10.38 11.43 2.17
C PHE A 159 -9.43 12.43 2.82
N VAL A 160 -9.32 13.63 2.27
CA VAL A 160 -8.55 14.72 2.87
C VAL A 160 -9.16 15.15 4.20
N ASP A 161 -10.50 15.28 4.25
CA ASP A 161 -11.22 15.60 5.48
C ASP A 161 -10.93 14.58 6.58
N LEU A 162 -10.98 13.28 6.26
CA LEU A 162 -10.65 12.21 7.20
C LEU A 162 -9.19 12.28 7.65
N ARG A 163 -8.24 12.55 6.76
CA ARG A 163 -6.83 12.74 7.12
C ARG A 163 -6.65 13.89 8.10
N HIS A 164 -7.30 15.03 7.86
CA HIS A 164 -7.27 16.17 8.79
C HIS A 164 -7.92 15.79 10.13
N GLN A 165 -9.05 15.08 10.11
CA GLN A 165 -9.76 14.64 11.31
C GLN A 165 -8.91 13.71 12.20
N VAL A 166 -8.28 12.67 11.64
CA VAL A 166 -7.49 11.71 12.43
C VAL A 166 -6.18 12.28 12.99
N THR A 167 -5.76 13.48 12.55
CA THR A 167 -4.51 14.13 12.97
C THR A 167 -4.74 15.31 13.92
N HIS A 168 -5.81 16.07 13.70
CA HIS A 168 -6.05 17.33 14.42
C HIS A 168 -7.35 17.36 15.23
N ALA A 169 -8.22 16.35 15.07
CA ALA A 169 -9.52 16.29 15.73
C ALA A 169 -9.75 14.93 16.39
N ASP A 170 -11.01 14.63 16.71
CA ASP A 170 -11.39 13.40 17.37
C ASP A 170 -11.35 12.19 16.43
N MET A 171 -10.74 11.11 16.92
CA MET A 171 -10.62 9.84 16.22
C MET A 171 -12.01 9.26 15.88
N PRO A 172 -12.32 9.01 14.60
CA PRO A 172 -13.59 8.41 14.22
C PRO A 172 -13.72 6.96 14.73
N ASN A 173 -14.96 6.48 14.81
CA ASN A 173 -15.21 5.09 15.15
C ASN A 173 -14.71 4.12 14.07
N LEU A 174 -14.45 2.87 14.47
CA LEU A 174 -13.89 1.82 13.60
C LEU A 174 -14.74 1.54 12.36
N MET A 175 -16.07 1.57 12.48
CA MET A 175 -16.97 1.32 11.35
C MET A 175 -16.76 2.35 10.25
N TYR A 176 -16.62 3.63 10.61
CA TYR A 176 -16.35 4.70 9.66
C TYR A 176 -14.96 4.55 9.02
N LEU A 177 -13.92 4.27 9.81
CA LEU A 177 -12.56 4.06 9.32
C LEU A 177 -12.46 2.88 8.34
N ARG A 178 -13.13 1.76 8.64
CA ARG A 178 -13.22 0.59 7.75
C ARG A 178 -13.89 0.96 6.42
N ARG A 179 -15.08 1.58 6.49
CA ARG A 179 -15.84 2.00 5.29
C ARG A 179 -15.05 2.98 4.42
N MET A 180 -14.28 3.87 5.02
CA MET A 180 -13.43 4.82 4.30
C MET A 180 -12.23 4.12 3.67
N THR A 181 -11.65 3.12 4.36
CA THR A 181 -10.56 2.28 3.85
C THR A 181 -11.00 1.47 2.62
N GLU A 182 -12.18 0.85 2.66
CA GLU A 182 -12.76 0.14 1.51
C GLU A 182 -12.94 1.08 0.30
N GLN A 183 -13.50 2.28 0.51
CA GLN A 183 -13.65 3.28 -0.54
C GLN A 183 -12.31 3.79 -1.08
N ALA A 184 -11.28 3.89 -0.23
CA ALA A 184 -9.93 4.25 -0.66
C ALA A 184 -9.33 3.16 -1.55
N LEU A 185 -9.50 1.88 -1.19
CA LEU A 185 -9.06 0.76 -2.02
C LEU A 185 -9.77 0.73 -3.38
N ASP A 186 -11.09 0.99 -3.42
CA ASP A 186 -11.84 1.12 -4.68
C ASP A 186 -11.33 2.28 -5.53
N TRP A 187 -11.03 3.43 -4.91
CA TRP A 187 -10.47 4.57 -5.62
C TRP A 187 -9.06 4.26 -6.18
N ILE A 188 -8.18 3.61 -5.41
CA ILE A 188 -6.85 3.21 -5.89
C ILE A 188 -6.98 2.20 -7.03
N TRP A 189 -7.95 1.28 -6.96
CA TRP A 189 -8.24 0.33 -8.02
C TRP A 189 -8.50 1.04 -9.36
N GLU A 190 -9.48 1.94 -9.39
CA GLU A 190 -9.88 2.66 -10.60
C GLU A 190 -8.78 3.61 -11.10
N ARG A 191 -8.09 4.29 -10.17
CA ARG A 191 -7.14 5.34 -10.50
C ARG A 191 -5.78 4.79 -10.94
N TRP A 192 -5.33 3.70 -10.34
CA TRP A 192 -3.97 3.18 -10.55
C TRP A 192 -3.96 1.74 -11.06
N TRP A 193 -4.58 0.77 -10.37
CA TRP A 193 -4.44 -0.65 -10.72
C TRP A 193 -4.96 -0.99 -12.12
N VAL A 194 -6.15 -0.50 -12.48
CA VAL A 194 -6.74 -0.73 -13.82
C VAL A 194 -5.86 -0.16 -14.93
N LYS A 195 -5.19 0.96 -14.68
CA LYS A 195 -4.40 1.68 -15.69
C LYS A 195 -2.98 1.18 -15.82
N ASN A 196 -2.37 0.72 -14.73
CA ASN A 196 -0.94 0.38 -14.67
C ASN A 196 -0.69 -1.13 -14.77
N VAL A 197 -1.73 -1.96 -14.72
CA VAL A 197 -1.59 -3.43 -14.72
C VAL A 197 -2.43 -4.03 -15.84
N THR A 198 -1.85 -4.12 -17.03
CA THR A 198 -2.50 -4.63 -18.26
C THR A 198 -2.22 -6.13 -18.53
N GLY A 199 -1.51 -6.81 -17.62
CA GLY A 199 -1.11 -8.21 -17.79
C GLY A 199 -2.08 -9.26 -17.24
N HIS A 200 -1.86 -10.50 -17.66
CA HIS A 200 -2.49 -11.70 -17.08
C HIS A 200 -1.57 -12.35 -16.03
N PRO A 201 -2.11 -12.87 -14.92
CA PRO A 201 -1.30 -13.46 -13.84
C PRO A 201 -0.75 -14.85 -14.17
N GLU A 202 -1.20 -15.49 -15.26
CA GLU A 202 -1.00 -16.92 -15.56
C GLU A 202 0.47 -17.36 -15.58
N ARG A 203 1.37 -16.55 -16.15
CA ARG A 203 2.80 -16.86 -16.17
C ARG A 203 3.36 -16.89 -14.75
N ALA A 204 3.07 -15.87 -13.95
CA ALA A 204 3.57 -15.78 -12.58
C ALA A 204 2.97 -16.87 -11.69
N LEU A 205 1.70 -17.23 -11.92
CA LEU A 205 1.02 -18.32 -11.21
C LEU A 205 1.65 -19.68 -11.52
N ARG A 206 1.93 -19.99 -12.80
CA ARG A 206 2.64 -21.21 -13.20
C ARG A 206 4.01 -21.29 -12.56
N GLU A 207 4.81 -20.22 -12.64
CA GLU A 207 6.13 -20.17 -12.00
C GLU A 207 6.05 -20.36 -10.47
N LEU A 208 4.99 -19.87 -9.82
CA LEU A 208 4.78 -20.06 -8.39
C LEU A 208 4.42 -21.50 -8.05
N GLU A 209 3.60 -22.15 -8.86
CA GLU A 209 3.23 -23.55 -8.70
C GLU A 209 4.42 -24.48 -8.90
N ASP A 210 5.23 -24.24 -9.93
CA ASP A 210 6.47 -24.99 -10.19
C ASP A 210 7.42 -24.88 -8.99
N ARG A 211 7.65 -23.67 -8.47
CA ARG A 211 8.50 -23.47 -7.27
C ARG A 211 7.96 -24.21 -6.05
N ARG A 212 6.64 -24.26 -5.87
CA ARG A 212 6.01 -25.00 -4.77
C ARG A 212 6.19 -26.50 -4.95
N ARG A 213 6.03 -27.01 -6.16
CA ARG A 213 6.24 -28.43 -6.49
C ARG A 213 7.68 -28.81 -6.16
N THR A 214 8.67 -28.09 -6.68
CA THR A 214 10.09 -28.35 -6.40
C THR A 214 10.41 -28.27 -4.90
N SER A 215 9.82 -27.31 -4.17
CA SER A 215 10.01 -27.22 -2.72
C SER A 215 9.40 -28.39 -1.95
N ARG A 216 8.28 -28.97 -2.42
CA ARG A 216 7.66 -30.16 -1.81
C ARG A 216 8.53 -31.39 -2.08
N GLU A 217 8.91 -31.61 -3.33
CA GLU A 217 9.79 -32.70 -3.75
C GLU A 217 11.11 -32.69 -2.97
N ALA A 218 11.71 -31.51 -2.75
CA ALA A 218 12.94 -31.38 -1.96
C ALA A 218 12.73 -31.74 -0.48
N ARG A 219 11.60 -31.38 0.12
CA ARG A 219 11.27 -31.75 1.52
C ARG A 219 11.05 -33.24 1.66
N ASP A 220 10.30 -33.83 0.73
CA ASP A 220 10.02 -35.26 0.73
C ASP A 220 11.33 -36.04 0.53
N ALA A 221 12.18 -35.64 -0.40
CA ALA A 221 13.50 -36.24 -0.62
C ALA A 221 14.42 -36.16 0.62
N THR A 222 14.31 -35.08 1.41
CA THR A 222 15.08 -34.92 2.67
C THR A 222 14.53 -35.81 3.79
N ALA A 223 13.26 -36.24 3.73
CA ALA A 223 12.63 -37.09 4.74
C ALA A 223 12.96 -38.59 4.59
N TRP A 224 13.61 -38.99 3.49
CA TRP A 224 14.05 -40.38 3.23
C TRP A 224 15.51 -40.66 3.63
N PHE A 225 16.22 -39.66 4.17
CA PHE A 225 17.58 -39.77 4.74
C PHE A 225 17.54 -39.54 6.25
#